data_AF-Q0YNX3-F1
#
_entry.id   AF-Q0YNX3-F1
#
_cell.length_a   1.000
_cell.length_b   1.000
_cell.length_c   1.000
_cell.angle_alpha   90.00
_cell.angle_beta   90.00
_cell.angle_gamma   90.00
#
_symmetry.space_group_name_H-M   'P 1'
#
loop_
_entity.id
_entity.type
_entity.pdbx_description
1 polymer ?
#
loop_
_entity_poly.entity_id
_entity_poly.type
_entity_poly.pdbx_seq_one_letter_code
_entity_poly.pdbx_strand_id
1 'polypeptide(L)'
;MKQKKKSRFLVVQIVVLLIMLTVYLMARTYSVYHARVNIFDEIFAVLFFFAEAFLMIHSFAFFLNILRNQKPDKEPLQKEPGEDASVAIAIPARHEPKQIVANTLLTCINLEYPNKKIYLLDDSSIERYKEEARELAEAYGVELFTRPDNRGA
;
A
#
# COMPACT_ATOMS: atom_id res chain seq x y z
N MET A 1 24.88 -11.02 -13.88
CA MET A 1 24.20 -11.68 -15.04
C MET A 1 22.71 -11.97 -14.82
N LYS A 2 22.27 -12.50 -13.66
CA LYS A 2 20.84 -12.81 -13.40
C LYS A 2 19.90 -11.59 -13.51
N GLN A 3 20.28 -10.43 -12.98
CA GLN A 3 19.45 -9.21 -13.09
C GLN A 3 19.28 -8.73 -14.55
N LYS A 4 20.33 -8.82 -15.37
CA LYS A 4 20.29 -8.43 -16.79
C LYS A 4 19.38 -9.35 -17.63
N LYS A 5 19.30 -10.64 -17.29
CA LYS A 5 18.34 -11.59 -17.90
C LYS A 5 16.90 -11.32 -17.47
N LYS A 6 16.65 -11.03 -16.18
CA LYS A 6 15.32 -10.70 -15.64
C LYS A 6 14.74 -9.42 -16.26
N SER A 7 15.59 -8.40 -16.43
CA SER A 7 15.22 -7.14 -17.10
C SER A 7 14.84 -7.36 -18.59
N ARG A 8 15.61 -8.16 -19.34
CA ARG A 8 15.28 -8.47 -20.74
C ARG A 8 13.98 -9.26 -20.89
N PHE A 9 13.73 -10.23 -20.01
CA PHE A 9 12.49 -11.00 -19.99
C PHE A 9 11.27 -10.10 -19.74
N LEU A 10 11.38 -9.18 -18.77
CA LEU A 10 10.33 -8.23 -18.45
C LEU A 10 10.04 -7.29 -19.65
N VAL A 11 11.07 -6.78 -20.32
CA VAL A 11 10.90 -5.94 -21.52
C VAL A 11 10.15 -6.68 -22.64
N VAL A 12 10.46 -7.96 -22.86
CA VAL A 12 9.72 -8.77 -23.85
C VAL A 12 8.25 -8.90 -23.48
N GLN A 13 7.93 -9.15 -22.21
CA GLN A 13 6.54 -9.20 -21.74
C GLN A 13 5.81 -7.87 -21.97
N ILE A 14 6.46 -6.73 -21.73
CA ILE A 14 5.89 -5.39 -22.00
C ILE A 14 5.53 -5.24 -23.47
N VAL A 15 6.47 -5.58 -24.36
CA VAL A 15 6.27 -5.43 -25.80
C VAL A 15 5.10 -6.30 -26.27
N VAL A 16 5.02 -7.55 -25.79
CA VAL A 16 3.89 -8.44 -26.10
C VAL A 16 2.56 -7.87 -25.59
N LEU A 17 2.53 -7.36 -24.35
CA LEU A 17 1.33 -6.75 -23.78
C LEU A 17 0.86 -5.51 -24.58
N LEU A 18 1.80 -4.66 -25.02
CA LEU A 18 1.48 -3.49 -25.85
C LEU A 18 0.92 -3.88 -27.22
N ILE A 19 1.47 -4.92 -27.84
CA ILE A 19 0.95 -5.48 -29.09
C ILE A 19 -0.47 -6.02 -28.87
N MET A 20 -0.69 -6.81 -27.82
CA MET A 20 -2.01 -7.37 -27.50
C MET A 20 -3.06 -6.29 -27.24
N LEU A 21 -2.72 -5.24 -26.48
CA LEU A 21 -3.61 -4.10 -26.22
C LEU A 21 -3.96 -3.34 -27.50
N THR A 22 -2.99 -3.16 -28.39
CA THR A 22 -3.21 -2.48 -29.67
C THR A 22 -4.13 -3.31 -30.57
N VAL A 23 -3.88 -4.62 -30.68
CA VAL A 23 -4.73 -5.54 -31.43
C VAL A 23 -6.15 -5.59 -30.84
N TYR A 24 -6.27 -5.60 -29.51
CA TYR A 24 -7.56 -5.54 -28.82
C TYR A 24 -8.33 -4.26 -29.17
N LEU A 25 -7.69 -3.09 -29.06
CA LEU A 25 -8.31 -1.81 -29.40
C LEU A 25 -8.76 -1.76 -30.86
N MET A 26 -7.93 -2.24 -31.79
CA MET A 26 -8.29 -2.31 -33.21
C MET A 26 -9.51 -3.22 -33.44
N ALA A 27 -9.50 -4.42 -32.86
CA ALA A 27 -10.61 -5.36 -32.97
C ALA A 27 -11.90 -4.79 -32.34
N ARG A 28 -11.78 -4.09 -31.21
CA ARG A 28 -12.91 -3.48 -30.51
C ARG A 28 -13.50 -2.32 -31.32
N THR A 29 -12.67 -1.40 -31.82
CA THR A 29 -13.12 -0.31 -32.68
C THR A 29 -13.77 -0.84 -33.96
N TYR A 30 -13.20 -1.87 -34.58
CA TYR A 30 -13.80 -2.54 -35.74
C TYR A 30 -15.18 -3.14 -35.41
N SER A 31 -15.29 -3.81 -34.26
CA SER A 31 -16.56 -4.42 -33.80
C SER A 31 -17.63 -3.38 -33.50
N VAL A 32 -17.26 -2.23 -32.90
CA VAL A 32 -18.20 -1.14 -32.62
C VAL A 32 -18.65 -0.47 -33.92
N TYR A 33 -17.73 -0.25 -34.86
CA TYR A 33 -18.06 0.37 -36.16
C TYR A 33 -18.96 -0.50 -37.05
N HIS A 34 -18.76 -1.83 -37.05
CA HIS A 34 -19.56 -2.77 -37.85
C HIS A 34 -20.80 -3.29 -37.11
N ALA A 35 -21.02 -2.90 -35.85
CA ALA A 35 -22.21 -3.26 -35.12
C ALA A 35 -23.42 -2.57 -35.76
N ARG A 36 -24.24 -3.35 -36.48
CA ARG A 36 -25.55 -2.89 -36.95
C ARG A 36 -26.56 -3.10 -35.84
N VAL A 37 -26.75 -2.09 -35.01
CA VAL A 37 -27.62 -2.17 -33.84
C VAL A 37 -28.55 -0.97 -33.73
N ASN A 38 -29.57 -1.08 -32.88
CA ASN A 38 -30.52 0.01 -32.65
C ASN A 38 -29.81 1.17 -31.94
N ILE A 39 -30.39 2.39 -31.99
CA ILE A 39 -29.83 3.60 -31.34
C ILE A 39 -29.48 3.39 -29.86
N PHE A 40 -30.29 2.64 -29.12
CA PHE A 40 -30.01 2.35 -27.71
C PHE A 40 -28.75 1.48 -27.52
N ASP A 41 -28.60 0.47 -28.36
CA ASP A 41 -27.44 -0.43 -28.33
C ASP A 41 -26.16 0.30 -28.74
N GLU A 42 -26.25 1.26 -29.67
CA GLU A 42 -25.14 2.12 -30.08
C GLU A 42 -24.66 2.99 -28.90
N ILE A 43 -25.58 3.58 -28.13
CA ILE A 43 -25.25 4.35 -26.92
C ILE A 43 -24.53 3.46 -25.89
N PHE A 44 -25.05 2.26 -25.62
CA PHE A 44 -24.41 1.33 -24.68
C PHE A 44 -23.05 0.85 -25.18
N ALA A 45 -22.90 0.61 -26.49
CA ALA A 45 -21.62 0.22 -27.09
C ALA A 45 -20.56 1.31 -26.93
N VAL A 46 -20.93 2.58 -27.13
CA VAL A 46 -20.04 3.74 -26.94
C VAL A 46 -19.68 3.92 -25.46
N LEU A 47 -20.66 3.86 -24.55
CA LEU A 47 -20.40 3.94 -23.10
C LEU A 47 -19.46 2.83 -22.62
N PHE A 48 -19.69 1.61 -23.10
CA PHE A 48 -18.83 0.47 -22.77
C PHE A 48 -17.41 0.65 -23.34
N PHE A 49 -17.29 1.16 -24.58
CA PHE A 49 -15.98 1.48 -25.17
C PHE A 49 -15.20 2.52 -24.33
N PHE A 50 -15.86 3.56 -23.81
CA PHE A 50 -15.22 4.51 -22.89
C PHE A 50 -14.81 3.88 -21.57
N ALA A 51 -15.64 3.01 -21.00
CA ALA A 51 -15.30 2.27 -19.78
C ALA A 51 -14.08 1.37 -19.99
N GLU A 52 -13.98 0.69 -21.14
CA GLU A 52 -12.83 -0.13 -21.52
C GLU A 52 -11.56 0.73 -21.72
N ALA A 53 -11.67 1.86 -22.41
CA ALA A 53 -10.55 2.78 -22.62
C ALA A 53 -10.03 3.31 -21.27
N PHE A 54 -10.94 3.66 -20.35
CA PHE A 54 -10.59 4.06 -18.99
C PHE A 54 -9.83 2.95 -18.25
N LEU A 55 -10.34 1.72 -18.27
CA LEU A 55 -9.68 0.56 -17.65
C LEU A 55 -8.28 0.30 -18.25
N MET A 56 -8.13 0.43 -19.56
CA MET A 56 -6.84 0.26 -20.24
C MET A 56 -5.83 1.33 -19.84
N ILE A 57 -6.24 2.60 -19.80
CA ILE A 57 -5.38 3.71 -19.36
C ILE A 57 -4.94 3.49 -17.90
N HIS A 58 -5.87 3.14 -17.02
CA HIS A 58 -5.56 2.84 -15.62
C HIS A 58 -4.59 1.66 -15.46
N SER A 59 -4.83 0.58 -16.20
CA SER A 59 -3.96 -0.60 -16.18
C SER A 59 -2.56 -0.26 -16.67
N PHE A 60 -2.45 0.53 -17.74
CA PHE A 60 -1.17 1.00 -18.27
C PHE A 60 -0.43 1.91 -17.28
N ALA A 61 -1.12 2.86 -16.65
CA ALA A 61 -0.54 3.75 -15.64
C ALA A 61 -0.08 2.99 -14.38
N PHE A 62 -0.88 2.04 -13.90
CA PHE A 62 -0.51 1.15 -12.80
C PHE A 62 0.74 0.34 -13.14
N PHE A 63 0.80 -0.20 -14.35
CA PHE A 63 1.93 -0.95 -14.82
C PHE A 63 3.21 -0.11 -14.89
N LEU A 64 3.15 1.12 -15.43
CA LEU A 64 4.30 2.06 -15.43
C LEU A 64 4.79 2.36 -14.01
N ASN A 65 3.88 2.50 -13.05
CA ASN A 65 4.24 2.71 -11.64
C ASN A 65 5.01 1.51 -11.06
N ILE A 66 4.59 0.28 -11.37
CA ILE A 66 5.32 -0.93 -10.96
C ILE A 66 6.73 -0.92 -11.53
N LEU A 67 6.90 -0.64 -12.83
CA LEU A 67 8.22 -0.60 -13.47
C LEU A 67 9.14 0.43 -12.84
N ARG A 68 8.63 1.64 -12.59
CA ARG A 68 9.39 2.72 -11.97
C ARG A 68 9.84 2.36 -10.55
N ASN A 69 9.01 1.64 -9.81
CA ASN A 69 9.26 1.32 -8.42
C ASN A 69 10.11 0.06 -8.20
N GLN A 70 10.63 -0.57 -9.26
CA GLN A 70 11.67 -1.60 -9.14
C GLN A 70 13.04 -0.97 -8.84
N LYS A 71 13.14 -0.29 -7.69
CA LYS A 71 14.46 0.05 -7.15
C LYS A 71 15.11 -1.26 -6.68
N PRO A 72 16.40 -1.48 -6.98
CA PRO A 72 17.12 -2.55 -6.29
C PRO A 72 17.03 -2.28 -4.79
N ASP A 73 16.85 -3.34 -3.99
CA ASP A 73 17.04 -3.26 -2.55
C ASP A 73 18.46 -2.72 -2.34
N LYS A 74 18.54 -1.43 -2.00
CA LYS A 74 19.78 -0.88 -1.48
C LYS A 74 19.88 -1.48 -0.11
N GLU A 75 20.89 -2.32 0.10
CA GLU A 75 21.25 -2.70 1.45
C GLU A 75 21.41 -1.39 2.24
N PRO A 76 20.70 -1.24 3.37
CA PRO A 76 20.84 -0.05 4.18
C PRO A 76 22.33 0.07 4.54
N LEU A 77 22.88 1.27 4.39
CA LEU A 77 24.24 1.55 4.84
C LEU A 77 24.30 1.20 6.32
N GLN A 78 25.10 0.19 6.67
CA GLN A 78 25.40 -0.09 8.07
C GLN A 78 26.15 1.13 8.61
N LYS A 79 25.53 1.82 9.56
CA LYS A 79 26.16 2.93 10.27
C LYS A 79 27.08 2.37 11.35
N GLU A 80 28.10 3.14 11.71
CA GLU A 80 28.96 2.81 12.84
C GLU A 80 28.14 2.80 14.15
N PRO A 81 28.48 1.93 15.11
CA PRO A 81 27.80 1.88 16.40
C PRO A 81 27.79 3.25 17.10
N GLY A 82 26.61 3.76 17.43
CA GLY A 82 26.44 5.06 18.10
C GLY A 82 26.02 6.23 17.20
N GLU A 83 25.94 6.03 15.88
CA GLU A 83 25.41 7.03 14.92
C GLU A 83 23.92 6.83 14.57
N ASP A 84 23.24 6.00 15.36
CA ASP A 84 21.83 5.69 15.18
C ASP A 84 20.96 6.93 15.42
N ALA A 85 20.19 7.29 14.40
CA ALA A 85 19.22 8.36 14.51
C ALA A 85 18.19 8.00 15.58
N SER A 86 17.71 8.99 16.33
CA SER A 86 16.59 8.78 17.25
C SER A 86 15.35 8.34 16.47
N VAL A 87 14.77 7.20 16.85
CA VAL A 87 13.58 6.62 16.21
C VAL A 87 12.39 6.71 17.18
N ALA A 88 11.30 7.29 16.71
CA ALA A 88 10.00 7.21 17.38
C ALA A 88 9.15 6.12 16.73
N ILE A 89 8.73 5.13 17.52
CA ILE A 89 7.82 4.07 17.11
C ILE A 89 6.43 4.43 17.61
N ALA A 90 5.55 4.86 16.71
CA ALA A 90 4.16 5.17 17.01
C ALA A 90 3.27 3.96 16.68
N ILE A 91 2.53 3.47 17.68
CA ILE A 91 1.62 2.33 17.56
C ILE A 91 0.19 2.86 17.71
N PRO A 92 -0.52 3.14 16.60
CA PRO A 92 -1.93 3.52 16.66
C PRO A 92 -2.77 2.30 16.98
N ALA A 93 -3.62 2.41 18.01
CA ALA A 93 -4.55 1.38 18.42
C ALA A 93 -5.96 1.96 18.62
N ARG A 94 -6.99 1.26 18.15
CA ARG A 94 -8.39 1.62 18.38
C ARG A 94 -9.25 0.38 18.54
N HIS A 95 -9.82 0.20 19.73
CA HIS A 95 -10.64 -0.97 20.09
C HIS A 95 -9.94 -2.32 19.82
N GLU A 96 -8.62 -2.35 19.94
CA GLU A 96 -7.83 -3.56 19.75
C GLU A 96 -7.76 -4.39 21.04
N PRO A 97 -7.86 -5.72 20.98
CA PRO A 97 -7.75 -6.56 22.17
C PRO A 97 -6.40 -6.36 22.88
N LYS A 98 -6.41 -6.25 24.21
CA LYS A 98 -5.20 -6.12 25.07
C LYS A 98 -4.02 -6.98 24.64
N GLN A 99 -4.26 -8.26 24.32
CA GLN A 99 -3.19 -9.20 23.96
C GLN A 99 -2.48 -8.83 22.64
N ILE A 100 -3.20 -8.27 21.67
CA ILE A 100 -2.63 -7.83 20.38
C ILE A 100 -1.72 -6.62 20.59
N VAL A 101 -2.18 -5.65 21.37
CA VAL A 101 -1.39 -4.46 21.73
C VAL A 101 -0.15 -4.85 22.53
N ALA A 102 -0.31 -5.75 23.52
CA ALA A 102 0.80 -6.25 24.33
C ALA A 102 1.88 -6.96 23.49
N ASN A 103 1.49 -7.85 22.57
CA ASN A 103 2.42 -8.54 21.70
C ASN A 103 3.16 -7.58 20.77
N THR A 104 2.45 -6.56 20.25
CA THR A 104 3.04 -5.52 19.40
C THR A 104 4.06 -4.70 20.18
N LEU A 105 3.71 -4.24 21.38
CA LEU A 105 4.62 -3.50 22.26
C LEU A 105 5.86 -4.32 22.60
N LEU A 106 5.70 -5.58 23.01
CA LEU A 106 6.80 -6.46 23.34
C LEU A 106 7.75 -6.68 22.16
N THR A 107 7.20 -6.77 20.95
CA THR A 107 8.00 -6.87 19.71
C THR A 107 8.82 -5.59 19.49
N CYS A 108 8.21 -4.42 19.64
CA CYS A 108 8.89 -3.14 19.47
C CYS A 108 9.97 -2.87 20.54
N ILE A 109 9.73 -3.29 21.79
CA ILE A 109 10.69 -3.16 22.89
C ILE A 109 11.95 -3.97 22.61
N ASN A 110 11.78 -5.19 22.09
CA ASN A 110 12.87 -6.12 21.79
C ASN A 110 13.59 -5.85 20.46
N LEU A 111 13.24 -4.79 19.72
CA LEU A 111 14.01 -4.38 18.55
C LEU A 111 15.46 -4.06 18.96
N GLU A 112 16.43 -4.64 18.24
CA GLU A 112 17.87 -4.37 18.40
C GLU A 112 18.22 -2.99 17.84
N TYR A 113 17.72 -1.95 18.51
CA TYR A 113 17.96 -0.55 18.18
C TYR A 113 17.99 0.26 19.48
N PRO A 114 19.15 0.81 19.88
CA PRO A 114 19.32 1.42 21.20
C PRO A 114 18.61 2.78 21.32
N ASN A 115 18.61 3.59 20.27
CA ASN A 115 18.06 4.95 20.29
C ASN A 115 16.59 5.00 19.83
N LYS A 116 15.71 4.26 20.52
CA LYS A 116 14.27 4.19 20.21
C LYS A 116 13.38 4.68 21.36
N LYS A 117 12.27 5.33 21.01
CA LYS A 117 11.16 5.67 21.92
C LYS A 117 9.87 5.10 21.38
N ILE A 118 9.04 4.52 22.25
CA ILE A 118 7.80 3.85 21.87
C ILE A 118 6.62 4.64 22.40
N TYR A 119 5.66 4.88 21.52
CA TYR A 119 4.46 5.67 21.75
C TYR A 119 3.23 4.83 21.44
N LEU A 120 2.40 4.56 22.44
CA LEU A 120 1.08 3.94 22.25
C LEU A 120 0.06 5.05 22.02
N LEU A 121 -0.56 5.08 20.84
CA LEU A 121 -1.58 6.08 20.49
C LEU A 121 -2.96 5.42 20.58
N ASP A 122 -3.64 5.56 21.72
CA ASP A 122 -4.97 4.99 21.91
C ASP A 122 -6.06 6.00 21.53
N ASP A 123 -6.81 5.64 20.49
CA ASP A 123 -7.96 6.41 19.98
C ASP A 123 -9.30 5.72 20.30
N SER A 124 -9.29 4.79 21.25
CA SER A 124 -10.48 4.04 21.65
C SER A 124 -11.53 4.95 22.28
N SER A 125 -12.78 4.81 21.85
CA SER A 125 -13.92 5.52 22.47
C SER A 125 -14.50 4.81 23.69
N ILE A 126 -14.19 3.52 23.87
CA ILE A 126 -14.77 2.66 24.91
C ILE A 126 -13.78 2.60 26.08
N GLU A 127 -14.25 2.90 27.29
CA GLU A 127 -13.37 3.07 28.47
C GLU A 127 -12.54 1.81 28.79
N ARG A 128 -13.12 0.61 28.63
CA ARG A 128 -12.39 -0.65 28.81
C ARG A 128 -11.08 -0.69 28.03
N TYR A 129 -11.08 -0.28 26.75
CA TYR A 129 -9.88 -0.32 25.93
C TYR A 129 -8.87 0.77 26.33
N LYS A 130 -9.35 1.92 26.81
CA LYS A 130 -8.48 2.97 27.36
C LYS A 130 -7.80 2.51 28.65
N GLU A 131 -8.53 1.83 29.52
CA GLU A 131 -7.99 1.22 30.74
C GLU A 131 -6.96 0.16 30.38
N GLU A 132 -7.28 -0.76 29.48
CA GLU A 132 -6.34 -1.78 28.99
C GLU A 132 -5.08 -1.11 28.39
N ALA A 133 -5.20 -0.02 27.62
CA ALA A 133 -4.07 0.72 27.07
C ALA A 133 -3.22 1.41 28.15
N ARG A 134 -3.83 2.02 29.18
CA ARG A 134 -3.14 2.59 30.34
C ARG A 134 -2.35 1.53 31.10
N GLU A 135 -2.97 0.39 31.38
CA GLU A 135 -2.33 -0.74 32.06
C GLU A 135 -1.12 -1.25 31.29
N LEU A 136 -1.25 -1.41 29.96
CA LEU A 136 -0.13 -1.85 29.13
C LEU A 136 0.98 -0.81 29.06
N ALA A 137 0.62 0.47 28.95
CA ALA A 137 1.60 1.55 28.90
C ALA A 137 2.44 1.62 30.18
N GLU A 138 1.80 1.48 31.33
CA GLU A 138 2.47 1.40 32.63
C GLU A 138 3.32 0.13 32.75
N ALA A 139 2.75 -1.04 32.43
CA ALA A 139 3.44 -2.33 32.55
C ALA A 139 4.71 -2.44 31.69
N TYR A 140 4.70 -1.81 30.52
CA TYR A 140 5.83 -1.84 29.57
C TYR A 140 6.67 -0.57 29.57
N GLY A 141 6.32 0.44 30.38
CA GLY A 141 7.05 1.71 30.45
C GLY A 141 7.07 2.49 29.14
N VAL A 142 5.98 2.46 28.36
CA VAL A 142 5.84 3.18 27.09
C VAL A 142 4.97 4.42 27.26
N GLU A 143 5.20 5.45 26.43
CA GLU A 143 4.42 6.70 26.53
C GLU A 143 3.04 6.52 25.89
N LEU A 144 1.97 6.73 26.67
CA LEU A 144 0.59 6.68 26.18
C LEU A 144 0.11 8.07 25.75
N PHE A 145 -0.42 8.16 24.54
CA PHE A 145 -1.09 9.32 24.00
C PHE A 145 -2.55 9.00 23.74
N THR A 146 -3.45 9.77 24.37
CA THR A 146 -4.91 9.68 24.15
C THR A 146 -5.45 11.03 23.71
N ARG A 147 -6.44 11.04 22.82
CA ARG A 147 -7.12 12.28 22.40
C ARG A 147 -8.42 12.51 23.18
N PRO A 148 -8.79 13.77 23.46
CA PRO A 148 -10.06 14.09 24.10
C PRO A 148 -11.26 13.93 23.14
N ASP A 149 -11.05 14.05 21.83
CA ASP A 149 -12.10 13.90 20.80
C ASP A 149 -11.51 13.23 19.54
N ASN A 150 -12.37 12.52 18.80
CA ASN A 150 -12.00 11.70 17.63
C ASN A 150 -12.24 12.44 16.31
N ARG A 151 -11.80 13.70 16.20
CA ARG A 151 -12.00 14.51 14.97
C ARG A 151 -10.82 14.35 14.00
N GLY A 152 -11.13 14.37 12.69
CA GLY A 152 -10.15 14.43 11.60
C GLY A 152 -9.50 13.09 11.22
N ALA A 153 -10.23 11.98 11.40
CA ALA A 153 -9.89 10.69 10.77
C ALA A 153 -10.26 10.70 9.29
#